data_AF-A0A1M7YDA6-F1
#
_entry.id   AF-A0A1M7YDA6-F1
#
_cell.length_a   1.000
_cell.length_b   1.000
_cell.length_c   1.000
_cell.angle_alpha   90.00
_cell.angle_beta   90.00
_cell.angle_gamma   90.00
#
_symmetry.space_group_name_H-M   'P 1'
#
loop_
_entity.id
_entity.type
_entity.pdbx_description
1 polymer ?
#
loop_
_entity_poly.entity_id
_entity_poly.type
_entity_poly.pdbx_seq_one_letter_code
_entity_poly.pdbx_strand_id
1 'polypeptide(L)'
;MISSRIHMDYLQPETWTHLGVILSCLNPEKEVLHILKTDTGKFRGITSHQQRIAPEEFLSSGEPEPQKIFSKYGEIEEIRVYTLPGLESYYTKVQDSSVYSMDIDDYLIYLYQMQEQTEGIQIYTRRNKTRCYLEYLKQLIDQNVKDGAFLLWLTNHGELYFNCILEYKGGKLVRLTTSDRYPDAYCDYDEVCLRLKSEYPGSVQCVTIELREFAERIEGFFRKQG
;
A
#
# COMPACT_ATOMS: atom_id res chain seq x y z
N MET A 1 -15.53 -7.03 0.32
CA MET A 1 -15.92 -5.62 0.16
C MET A 1 -15.44 -5.20 -1.22
N ILE A 2 -16.31 -5.24 -2.23
CA ILE A 2 -16.03 -4.69 -3.56
C ILE A 2 -16.61 -3.28 -3.50
N SER A 3 -15.83 -2.26 -3.82
CA SER A 3 -16.34 -0.89 -3.91
C SER A 3 -17.47 -0.87 -4.93
N SER A 4 -18.72 -0.86 -4.45
CA SER A 4 -19.92 -0.84 -5.30
C SER A 4 -20.10 0.51 -6.00
N ARG A 5 -19.14 1.42 -5.87
CA ARG A 5 -19.19 2.81 -6.34
C ARG A 5 -18.05 3.18 -7.29
N ILE A 6 -17.00 2.36 -7.41
CA ILE A 6 -15.95 2.59 -8.39
C ILE A 6 -16.35 1.89 -9.70
N HIS A 7 -16.47 2.68 -10.76
CA HIS A 7 -16.63 2.14 -12.11
C HIS A 7 -15.28 1.68 -12.64
N MET A 8 -15.22 0.43 -13.12
CA MET A 8 -14.01 -0.15 -13.71
C MET A 8 -14.36 -0.60 -15.12
N ASP A 9 -13.87 0.15 -16.10
CA ASP A 9 -14.17 -0.04 -17.52
C ASP A 9 -12.89 0.14 -18.33
N TYR A 10 -12.78 -0.48 -19.50
CA TYR A 10 -11.58 -0.37 -20.37
C TYR A 10 -10.32 -0.77 -19.60
N LEU A 11 -10.15 -2.09 -19.39
CA LEU A 11 -9.00 -2.67 -18.71
C LEU A 11 -8.30 -3.58 -19.71
N GLN A 12 -7.45 -2.99 -20.55
CA GLN A 12 -6.74 -3.73 -21.58
C GLN A 12 -5.99 -4.92 -20.93
N PRO A 13 -6.38 -6.18 -21.21
CA PRO A 13 -5.86 -7.32 -20.46
C PRO A 13 -4.33 -7.41 -20.50
N GLU A 14 -3.73 -7.09 -21.65
CA GLU A 14 -2.28 -7.15 -21.85
C GLU A 14 -1.52 -6.26 -20.87
N THR A 15 -1.93 -4.99 -20.72
CA THR A 15 -1.26 -4.05 -19.81
C THR A 15 -1.53 -4.42 -18.35
N TRP A 16 -2.73 -4.90 -18.02
CA TRP A 16 -3.08 -5.27 -16.64
C TRP A 16 -2.45 -6.57 -16.15
N THR A 17 -1.96 -7.44 -17.03
CA THR A 17 -1.15 -8.59 -16.61
C THR A 17 0.10 -8.18 -15.83
N HIS A 18 0.58 -6.95 -16.05
CA HIS A 18 1.75 -6.38 -15.38
C HIS A 18 1.45 -5.74 -14.02
N LEU A 19 0.17 -5.66 -13.61
CA LEU A 19 -0.24 -5.04 -12.34
C LEU A 19 0.50 -5.64 -11.14
N GLY A 20 0.74 -6.96 -11.13
CA GLY A 20 1.45 -7.63 -10.04
C GLY A 20 2.86 -7.06 -9.81
N VAL A 21 3.58 -6.73 -10.89
CA VAL A 21 4.91 -6.10 -10.82
C VAL A 21 4.79 -4.70 -10.21
N ILE A 22 3.82 -3.91 -10.67
CA ILE A 22 3.60 -2.54 -10.16
C ILE A 22 3.23 -2.56 -8.67
N LEU A 23 2.32 -3.45 -8.27
CA LEU A 23 1.92 -3.63 -6.88
C LEU A 23 3.07 -4.14 -6.01
N SER A 24 3.95 -5.00 -6.54
CA SER A 24 5.12 -5.47 -5.80
C SER A 24 6.13 -4.35 -5.53
N CYS A 25 6.25 -3.37 -6.43
CA CYS A 25 7.05 -2.16 -6.16
C CYS A 25 6.41 -1.31 -5.06
N LEU A 26 5.09 -1.12 -5.12
CA LEU A 26 4.34 -0.27 -4.20
C LEU A 26 4.17 -0.87 -2.80
N ASN A 27 4.11 -2.20 -2.71
CA ASN A 27 3.99 -2.98 -1.50
C ASN A 27 5.03 -4.12 -1.52
N PRO A 28 6.32 -3.80 -1.40
CA PRO A 28 7.35 -4.83 -1.36
C PRO A 28 7.04 -5.79 -0.21
N GLU A 29 7.20 -7.09 -0.45
CA GLU A 29 7.06 -8.08 0.61
C GLU A 29 8.02 -7.71 1.74
N LYS A 30 7.46 -7.50 2.93
CA LYS A 30 8.22 -7.21 4.15
C LYS A 30 8.29 -8.48 4.96
N GLU A 31 9.48 -8.83 5.45
CA GLU A 31 9.57 -9.83 6.50
C GLU A 31 9.04 -9.22 7.80
N VAL A 32 7.96 -9.79 8.32
CA VAL A 32 7.35 -9.37 9.58
C VAL A 32 7.58 -10.45 10.61
N LEU A 33 8.20 -10.10 11.74
CA LEU A 33 8.28 -10.98 12.90
C LEU A 33 7.10 -10.74 13.83
N HIS A 34 6.29 -11.77 14.02
CA HIS A 34 5.17 -11.80 14.95
C HIS A 34 5.62 -12.44 16.26
N ILE A 35 5.48 -11.71 17.36
CA ILE A 35 5.82 -12.15 18.72
C ILE A 35 4.54 -12.18 19.56
N LEU A 36 4.13 -13.36 20.01
CA LEU A 36 3.03 -13.49 20.98
C LEU A 36 3.60 -13.58 22.40
N LYS A 37 3.24 -12.62 23.27
CA LYS A 37 3.46 -12.64 24.71
C LYS A 37 2.30 -13.39 25.37
N THR A 38 2.60 -14.53 25.97
CA THR A 38 1.59 -15.32 26.70
C THR A 38 1.34 -14.74 28.08
N ASP A 39 0.19 -15.09 28.65
CA ASP A 39 -0.19 -14.86 30.05
C ASP A 39 0.84 -15.37 31.07
N THR A 40 1.56 -16.43 30.71
CA THR A 40 2.65 -17.06 31.48
C THR A 40 3.99 -16.34 31.35
N GLY A 41 4.06 -15.21 30.63
CA GLY A 41 5.29 -14.45 30.40
C GLY A 41 6.26 -15.10 29.41
N LYS A 42 5.82 -16.12 28.66
CA LYS A 42 6.61 -16.73 27.58
C LYS A 42 6.37 -16.02 26.27
N PHE A 43 7.33 -16.12 25.37
CA PHE A 43 7.25 -15.50 24.05
C PHE A 43 7.24 -16.57 22.96
N ARG A 44 6.56 -16.29 21.84
CA ARG A 44 6.60 -17.14 20.65
C ARG A 44 6.81 -16.24 19.43
N GLY A 45 7.94 -16.42 18.75
CA GLY A 45 8.29 -15.68 17.54
C GLY A 45 8.08 -16.52 16.29
N ILE A 46 7.36 -15.98 15.32
CA ILE A 46 7.25 -16.55 13.97
C ILE A 46 7.31 -15.43 12.94
N THR A 47 8.08 -15.62 11.87
CA THR A 47 8.10 -14.66 10.78
C THR A 47 6.94 -14.89 9.80
N SER A 48 6.67 -13.92 8.93
CA SER A 48 5.67 -14.03 7.86
C SER A 48 5.91 -15.23 6.93
N HIS A 49 7.17 -15.65 6.76
CA HIS A 49 7.55 -16.87 6.03
C HIS A 49 7.61 -18.14 6.90
N GLN A 50 6.96 -18.11 8.07
CA GLN A 50 6.84 -19.24 9.00
C GLN A 50 8.15 -19.72 9.63
N GLN A 51 9.20 -18.90 9.61
CA GLN A 51 10.43 -19.20 10.34
C GLN A 51 10.22 -18.95 11.84
N ARG A 52 10.55 -19.94 12.67
CA ARG A 52 10.50 -19.78 14.13
C ARG A 52 11.73 -19.02 14.62
N ILE A 53 11.51 -18.02 15.45
CA ILE A 53 12.55 -17.24 16.13
C ILE A 53 12.29 -17.34 17.63
N ALA A 54 13.33 -17.60 18.43
CA ALA A 54 13.26 -17.59 19.89
C ALA A 54 13.42 -16.14 20.40
N PRO A 55 12.32 -15.44 20.76
CA PRO A 55 12.40 -14.02 21.11
C PRO A 55 13.11 -13.79 22.45
N GLU A 56 13.23 -14.84 23.28
CA GLU A 56 13.86 -14.82 24.60
C GLU A 56 15.30 -14.32 24.58
N GLU A 57 16.01 -14.54 23.47
CA GLU A 57 17.39 -14.07 23.25
C GLU A 57 17.49 -12.53 23.15
N PHE A 58 16.37 -11.85 22.93
CA PHE A 58 16.30 -10.41 22.69
C PHE A 58 15.43 -9.69 23.71
N LEU A 59 15.17 -10.31 24.87
CA LEU A 59 14.44 -9.68 25.95
C LEU A 59 15.39 -8.91 26.87
N SER A 60 14.95 -7.73 27.33
CA SER A 60 15.54 -7.04 28.48
C SER A 60 14.44 -6.60 29.42
N SER A 61 14.63 -6.89 30.70
CA SER A 61 13.62 -6.68 31.74
C SER A 61 12.25 -7.30 31.41
N GLY A 62 12.23 -8.39 30.65
CA GLY A 62 11.00 -9.09 30.25
C GLY A 62 10.25 -8.48 29.06
N GLU A 63 10.84 -7.50 28.36
CA GLU A 63 10.26 -6.90 27.15
C GLU A 63 11.20 -7.10 25.95
N PRO A 64 10.67 -7.29 24.72
CA PRO A 64 11.48 -7.34 23.51
C PRO A 64 12.31 -6.08 23.31
N GLU A 65 13.55 -6.24 22.83
CA GLU A 65 14.41 -5.18 22.33
C GLU A 65 14.45 -5.20 20.79
N PRO A 66 13.58 -4.43 20.11
CA PRO A 66 13.47 -4.44 18.64
C PRO A 66 14.80 -4.17 17.94
N GLN A 67 15.64 -3.29 18.50
CA GLN A 67 16.92 -2.92 17.91
C GLN A 67 17.91 -4.10 17.82
N LYS A 68 17.92 -4.98 18.83
CA LYS A 68 18.76 -6.20 18.80
C LYS A 68 18.26 -7.18 17.75
N ILE A 69 16.94 -7.33 17.62
CA ILE A 69 16.31 -8.18 16.61
C ILE A 69 16.65 -7.66 15.21
N PHE A 70 16.45 -6.37 14.94
CA PHE A 70 16.78 -5.78 13.64
C PHE A 70 18.27 -5.90 13.30
N SER A 71 19.15 -5.82 14.30
CA SER A 71 20.59 -5.97 14.09
C SER A 71 20.99 -7.40 13.73
N LYS A 72 20.33 -8.42 14.31
CA LYS A 72 20.63 -9.83 14.04
C LYS A 72 19.98 -10.35 12.76
N TYR A 73 18.75 -9.91 12.49
CA TYR A 73 17.94 -10.35 11.35
C TYR A 73 17.74 -9.17 10.40
N GLY A 74 18.66 -9.01 9.45
CA GLY A 74 18.71 -7.87 8.53
C GLY A 74 17.50 -7.76 7.60
N GLU A 75 16.86 -8.88 7.33
CA GLU A 75 15.68 -9.05 6.48
C GLU A 75 14.38 -8.60 7.17
N ILE A 76 14.33 -8.63 8.51
CA ILE A 76 13.14 -8.21 9.28
C ILE A 76 12.98 -6.69 9.16
N GLU A 77 11.89 -6.28 8.54
CA GLU A 77 11.52 -4.86 8.36
C GLU A 77 10.49 -4.40 9.42
N GLU A 78 9.75 -5.34 10.02
CA GLU A 78 8.73 -5.04 11.02
C GLU A 78 8.65 -6.13 12.09
N ILE A 79 8.45 -5.71 13.34
CA ILE A 79 8.24 -6.58 14.50
C ILE A 79 6.90 -6.19 15.11
N ARG A 80 5.99 -7.16 15.23
CA ARG A 80 4.69 -6.99 15.88
C ARG A 80 4.65 -7.83 17.14
N VAL A 81 4.47 -7.19 18.29
CA VAL A 81 4.31 -7.84 19.59
C VAL A 81 2.84 -7.81 19.97
N TYR A 82 2.31 -8.95 20.38
CA TYR A 82 0.90 -9.14 20.69
C TYR A 82 0.71 -9.75 22.07
N THR A 83 -0.39 -9.39 22.72
CA THR A 83 -1.02 -10.19 23.75
C THR A 83 -2.29 -10.83 23.18
N LEU A 84 -2.71 -11.96 23.74
CA LEU A 84 -3.97 -12.59 23.32
C LEU A 84 -5.19 -11.66 23.55
N PRO A 85 -5.34 -10.98 24.70
CA PRO A 85 -6.42 -10.01 24.90
C PRO A 85 -6.38 -8.84 23.90
N GLY A 86 -5.18 -8.37 23.53
CA GLY A 86 -5.02 -7.31 22.53
C GLY A 86 -5.48 -7.75 21.14
N LEU A 87 -5.13 -8.97 20.71
CA LEU A 87 -5.60 -9.55 19.45
C LEU A 87 -7.12 -9.71 19.44
N GLU A 88 -7.70 -10.28 20.50
CA GLU A 88 -9.15 -10.43 20.63
C GLU A 88 -9.86 -9.07 20.53
N SER A 89 -9.38 -8.08 21.29
CA SER A 89 -9.92 -6.71 21.25
C SER A 89 -9.84 -6.10 19.85
N TYR A 90 -8.70 -6.23 19.17
CA TYR A 90 -8.51 -5.75 17.82
C TYR A 90 -9.50 -6.41 16.85
N TYR A 91 -9.59 -7.74 16.85
CA TYR A 91 -10.47 -8.48 15.95
C TYR A 91 -11.94 -8.17 16.19
N THR A 92 -12.37 -8.01 17.45
CA THR A 92 -13.73 -7.56 17.77
C THR A 92 -14.03 -6.19 17.16
N LYS A 93 -13.10 -5.22 17.26
CA LYS A 93 -13.30 -3.87 16.72
C LYS A 93 -13.37 -3.86 15.20
N VAL A 94 -12.47 -4.56 14.51
CA VAL A 94 -12.42 -4.53 13.02
C VAL A 94 -13.51 -5.37 12.36
N GLN A 95 -14.22 -6.19 13.13
CA GLN A 95 -15.39 -6.95 12.70
C GLN A 95 -16.71 -6.26 13.07
N ASP A 96 -16.69 -5.03 13.60
CA ASP A 96 -17.91 -4.29 13.89
C ASP A 96 -18.69 -3.94 12.61
N SER A 97 -20.02 -4.01 12.70
CA SER A 97 -20.94 -3.74 11.58
C SER A 97 -20.71 -2.38 10.89
N SER A 98 -20.31 -1.35 11.64
CA SER A 98 -20.03 -0.01 11.13
C SER A 98 -18.80 0.03 10.22
N VAL A 99 -17.84 -0.88 10.45
CA VAL A 99 -16.59 -0.98 9.67
C VAL A 99 -16.86 -1.52 8.27
N TYR A 100 -17.86 -2.40 8.09
CA TYR A 100 -18.23 -2.94 6.77
C TYR A 100 -18.83 -1.90 5.81
N SER A 101 -19.16 -0.71 6.30
CA SER A 101 -19.66 0.39 5.48
C SER A 101 -18.57 1.35 5.00
N MET A 102 -17.32 1.16 5.46
CA MET A 102 -16.18 1.98 5.05
C MET A 102 -15.79 1.71 3.59
N ASP A 103 -15.24 2.72 2.91
CA ASP A 103 -14.57 2.53 1.63
C ASP A 103 -13.31 1.68 1.83
N ILE A 104 -12.86 0.94 0.81
CA ILE A 104 -11.75 0.01 0.93
C ILE A 104 -10.44 0.70 1.30
N ASP A 105 -10.23 1.92 0.81
CA ASP A 105 -9.03 2.69 1.12
C ASP A 105 -9.04 3.23 2.55
N ASP A 106 -10.19 3.74 2.99
CA ASP A 106 -10.42 4.16 4.38
C ASP A 106 -10.34 2.96 5.34
N TYR A 107 -10.89 1.81 4.95
CA TYR A 107 -10.85 0.57 5.72
C TYR A 107 -9.41 0.07 5.92
N LEU A 108 -8.60 0.06 4.86
CA LEU A 108 -7.21 -0.37 4.96
C LEU A 108 -6.40 0.54 5.88
N ILE A 109 -6.57 1.87 5.78
CA ILE A 109 -5.93 2.82 6.70
C ILE A 109 -6.43 2.59 8.14
N TYR A 110 -7.74 2.39 8.31
CA TYR A 110 -8.36 2.10 9.60
C TYR A 110 -7.78 0.84 10.26
N LEU A 111 -7.54 -0.25 9.52
CA LEU A 111 -6.93 -1.47 10.06
C LEU A 111 -5.56 -1.18 10.69
N TYR A 112 -4.69 -0.44 10.00
CA TYR A 112 -3.37 -0.09 10.53
C TYR A 112 -3.47 0.81 11.77
N GLN A 113 -4.35 1.81 11.74
CA GLN A 113 -4.57 2.69 12.90
C GLN A 113 -5.09 1.89 14.11
N MET A 114 -6.02 0.97 13.90
CA MET A 114 -6.55 0.12 14.97
C MET A 114 -5.48 -0.80 15.55
N GLN A 115 -4.58 -1.35 14.74
CA GLN A 115 -3.46 -2.14 15.26
C GLN A 115 -2.51 -1.29 16.11
N GLU A 116 -2.15 -0.08 15.67
CA GLU A 116 -1.27 0.84 16.41
C GLU A 116 -1.89 1.33 17.74
N GLN A 117 -3.21 1.45 17.80
CA GLN A 117 -3.94 2.01 18.95
C GLN A 117 -4.49 0.96 19.91
N THR A 118 -4.48 -0.31 19.54
CA THR A 118 -5.02 -1.37 20.41
C THR A 118 -4.02 -1.74 21.48
N GLU A 119 -4.41 -1.53 22.73
CA GLU A 119 -3.64 -1.99 23.88
C GLU A 119 -3.32 -3.49 23.77
N GLY A 120 -2.07 -3.86 24.07
CA GLY A 120 -1.59 -5.22 23.87
C GLY A 120 -1.10 -5.53 22.46
N ILE A 121 -1.11 -4.57 21.54
CA ILE A 121 -0.41 -4.64 20.25
C ILE A 121 0.67 -3.55 20.22
N GLN A 122 1.89 -3.95 19.89
CA GLN A 122 3.01 -3.03 19.68
C GLN A 122 3.63 -3.33 18.31
N ILE A 123 3.90 -2.29 17.53
CA ILE A 123 4.50 -2.41 16.21
C ILE A 123 5.78 -1.59 16.19
N TYR A 124 6.86 -2.24 15.82
CA TYR A 124 8.18 -1.64 15.62
C TYR A 124 8.56 -1.85 14.17
N THR A 125 8.89 -0.77 13.47
CA THR A 125 9.35 -0.84 12.08
C THR A 125 10.80 -0.40 12.00
N ARG A 126 11.57 -1.06 11.13
CA ARG A 126 12.97 -0.68 10.86
C ARG A 126 13.05 0.69 10.18
N ARG A 127 12.07 1.00 9.33
CA ARG A 127 11.93 2.26 8.58
C ARG A 127 10.58 2.93 8.92
N ASN A 128 10.44 4.20 8.56
CA ASN A 128 9.32 5.06 9.00
C ASN A 128 7.93 4.63 8.48
N LYS A 129 6.88 5.19 9.10
CA LYS A 129 5.47 4.73 9.12
C LYS A 129 4.62 4.96 7.85
N THR A 130 5.10 4.68 6.63
CA THR A 130 4.12 4.57 5.53
C THR A 130 3.35 3.27 5.74
N ARG A 131 2.12 3.38 6.25
CA ARG A 131 1.35 2.24 6.78
C ARG A 131 0.94 1.29 5.67
N CYS A 132 0.59 1.84 4.51
CA CYS A 132 0.24 1.07 3.34
C CYS A 132 0.58 1.83 2.06
N TYR A 133 0.66 1.08 0.95
CA TYR A 133 0.91 1.62 -0.38
C TYR A 133 -0.12 2.67 -0.82
N LEU A 134 -1.35 2.64 -0.26
CA LEU A 134 -2.37 3.65 -0.55
C LEU A 134 -2.02 5.03 -0.01
N GLU A 135 -1.36 5.11 1.15
CA GLU A 135 -0.86 6.40 1.67
C GLU A 135 0.19 7.01 0.74
N TYR A 136 1.03 6.17 0.13
CA TYR A 136 2.00 6.60 -0.88
C TYR A 136 1.34 7.02 -2.20
N LEU A 137 0.39 6.24 -2.71
CA LEU A 137 -0.38 6.60 -3.91
C LEU A 137 -1.11 7.94 -3.71
N LYS A 138 -1.69 8.18 -2.52
CA LYS A 138 -2.31 9.47 -2.15
C LYS A 138 -1.31 10.63 -2.09
N GLN A 139 -0.01 10.39 -1.92
CA GLN A 139 1.02 11.43 -1.97
C GLN A 139 1.56 11.68 -3.38
N LEU A 140 1.56 10.66 -4.25
CA LEU A 140 1.94 10.79 -5.66
C LEU A 140 0.89 11.57 -6.46
N ILE A 141 -0.37 11.40 -6.12
CA ILE A 141 -1.48 12.15 -6.69
C ILE A 141 -1.51 13.50 -5.98
N ASP A 142 -1.44 14.59 -6.72
CA ASP A 142 -1.55 15.92 -6.13
C ASP A 142 -2.85 16.00 -5.30
N GLN A 143 -2.76 16.40 -4.03
CA GLN A 143 -3.91 16.57 -3.14
C GLN A 143 -4.93 17.60 -3.68
N ASN A 144 -4.56 18.35 -4.72
CA ASN A 144 -5.43 19.26 -5.45
C ASN A 144 -6.33 18.58 -6.48
N VAL A 145 -6.15 17.30 -6.81
CA VAL A 145 -7.06 16.54 -7.69
C VAL A 145 -8.33 16.17 -6.92
N LYS A 146 -9.12 17.18 -6.56
CA LYS A 146 -10.46 16.99 -5.96
C LYS A 146 -11.47 16.58 -7.02
N ASP A 147 -11.39 17.20 -8.19
CA ASP A 147 -12.26 16.93 -9.33
C ASP A 147 -11.40 16.94 -10.60
N GLY A 148 -11.09 15.75 -11.12
CA GLY A 148 -10.14 15.63 -12.23
C GLY A 148 -9.70 14.20 -12.52
N ALA A 149 -8.62 14.07 -13.28
CA ALA A 149 -8.09 12.77 -13.70
C ALA A 149 -6.56 12.71 -13.55
N PHE A 150 -6.07 11.55 -13.17
CA PHE A 150 -4.64 11.25 -13.08
C PHE A 150 -4.31 10.10 -14.03
N LEU A 151 -3.40 10.33 -14.97
CA LEU A 151 -2.86 9.30 -15.85
C LEU A 151 -1.46 8.90 -15.37
N LEU A 152 -1.30 7.63 -15.02
CA LEU A 152 -0.01 6.99 -14.86
C LEU A 152 0.34 6.26 -16.15
N TRP A 153 1.45 6.60 -16.77
CA TRP A 153 1.99 5.96 -17.96
C TRP A 153 3.38 5.39 -17.65
N LEU A 154 3.45 4.06 -17.54
CA LEU A 154 4.69 3.35 -17.28
C LEU A 154 5.22 2.76 -18.59
N THR A 155 6.46 3.11 -18.92
CA THR A 155 7.18 2.51 -20.03
C THR A 155 8.22 1.52 -19.54
N ASN A 156 8.56 0.55 -20.38
CA ASN A 156 9.71 -0.32 -20.15
C ASN A 156 10.51 -0.35 -21.45
N HIS A 157 11.72 0.22 -21.43
CA HIS A 157 12.55 0.37 -22.62
C HIS A 157 11.86 1.18 -23.73
N GLY A 158 11.10 2.22 -23.35
CA GLY A 158 10.39 3.10 -24.28
C GLY A 158 9.06 2.57 -24.82
N GLU A 159 8.68 1.33 -24.51
CA GLU A 159 7.38 0.77 -24.87
C GLU A 159 6.39 0.88 -23.71
N LEU A 160 5.10 1.09 -24.00
CA LEU A 160 4.05 1.11 -22.98
C LEU A 160 4.02 -0.26 -22.26
N TYR A 161 4.29 -0.24 -20.97
CA TYR A 161 4.31 -1.42 -20.10
C TYR A 161 3.05 -1.53 -19.25
N PHE A 162 2.61 -0.42 -18.66
CA PHE A 162 1.40 -0.35 -17.87
C PHE A 162 0.85 1.07 -17.93
N ASN A 163 -0.46 1.23 -17.92
CA ASN A 163 -1.04 2.52 -17.61
C ASN A 163 -2.29 2.37 -16.76
N CYS A 164 -2.69 3.46 -16.12
CA CYS A 164 -3.99 3.59 -15.51
C CYS A 164 -4.43 5.05 -15.48
N ILE A 165 -5.72 5.26 -15.68
CA ILE A 165 -6.39 6.54 -15.54
C ILE A 165 -7.27 6.44 -14.30
N LEU A 166 -7.01 7.30 -13.33
CA LEU A 166 -7.74 7.40 -12.07
C LEU A 166 -8.57 8.69 -12.08
N GLU A 167 -9.88 8.56 -12.00
CA GLU A 167 -10.81 9.70 -12.04
C GLU A 167 -11.34 10.00 -10.64
N TYR A 168 -11.18 11.26 -10.21
CA TYR A 168 -11.56 11.73 -8.90
C TYR A 168 -12.72 12.74 -8.99
N LYS A 169 -13.66 12.61 -8.05
CA LYS A 169 -14.76 13.57 -7.86
C LYS A 169 -15.00 13.80 -6.37
N GLY A 170 -15.02 15.05 -5.94
CA GLY A 170 -15.08 15.43 -4.53
C GLY A 170 -13.97 14.80 -3.67
N GLY A 171 -12.79 14.56 -4.26
CA GLY A 171 -11.64 13.92 -3.62
C GLY A 171 -11.73 12.40 -3.50
N LYS A 172 -12.74 11.76 -4.08
CA LYS A 172 -12.91 10.30 -4.08
C LYS A 172 -12.67 9.71 -5.46
N LEU A 173 -12.00 8.56 -5.50
CA LEU A 173 -11.86 7.78 -6.75
C LEU A 173 -13.23 7.25 -7.15
N VAL A 174 -13.70 7.61 -8.35
CA VAL A 174 -15.02 7.21 -8.87
C VAL A 174 -14.93 6.32 -10.11
N ARG A 175 -13.83 6.40 -10.85
CA ARG A 175 -13.59 5.53 -12.01
C ARG A 175 -12.11 5.21 -12.15
N LEU A 176 -11.85 4.00 -12.61
CA LEU A 176 -10.53 3.53 -13.04
C LEU A 176 -10.66 2.95 -14.45
N THR A 177 -9.81 3.43 -15.36
CA THR A 177 -9.76 2.99 -16.78
C THR A 177 -8.33 2.87 -17.28
N THR A 178 -8.13 2.40 -18.52
CA THR A 178 -6.87 2.49 -19.26
C THR A 178 -7.00 3.25 -20.58
N SER A 179 -5.86 3.44 -21.26
CA SER A 179 -5.80 4.19 -22.52
C SER A 179 -6.59 3.54 -23.67
N ASP A 180 -6.97 2.27 -23.57
CA ASP A 180 -7.87 1.57 -24.51
C ASP A 180 -9.28 2.17 -24.54
N ARG A 181 -9.62 3.06 -23.59
CA ARG A 181 -10.73 4.00 -23.70
C ARG A 181 -10.67 4.84 -24.99
N TYR A 182 -9.47 5.05 -25.55
CA TYR A 182 -9.22 5.73 -26.81
C TYR A 182 -8.61 4.75 -27.83
N PRO A 183 -9.43 3.93 -28.53
CA PRO A 183 -8.95 2.76 -29.28
C PRO A 183 -7.98 3.08 -30.43
N ASP A 184 -8.01 4.30 -30.94
CA ASP A 184 -7.16 4.81 -32.01
C ASP A 184 -5.86 5.46 -31.50
N ALA A 185 -5.74 5.66 -30.19
CA ALA A 185 -4.63 6.36 -29.55
C ALA A 185 -4.04 5.61 -28.35
N TYR A 186 -4.46 4.36 -28.08
CA TYR A 186 -4.18 3.68 -26.82
C TYR A 186 -2.68 3.49 -26.50
N CYS A 187 -1.78 3.55 -27.50
CA CYS A 187 -0.32 3.53 -27.32
C CYS A 187 0.36 4.90 -27.49
N ASP A 188 -0.41 5.96 -27.77
CA ASP A 188 0.08 7.33 -27.97
C ASP A 188 -0.14 8.16 -26.70
N TYR A 189 0.93 8.36 -25.93
CA TYR A 189 0.88 9.11 -24.67
C TYR A 189 0.35 10.53 -24.86
N ASP A 190 0.81 11.25 -25.89
CA ASP A 190 0.49 12.66 -26.07
C ASP A 190 -0.99 12.84 -26.45
N GLU A 191 -1.50 11.99 -27.35
CA GLU A 191 -2.89 12.01 -27.77
C GLU A 191 -3.84 11.60 -26.62
N VAL A 192 -3.49 10.56 -25.84
CA VAL A 192 -4.25 10.16 -24.66
C VAL A 192 -4.30 11.30 -23.63
N CYS A 193 -3.16 11.96 -23.38
CA CYS A 193 -3.09 13.11 -22.48
C CYS A 193 -3.97 14.28 -22.95
N LEU A 194 -3.95 14.56 -24.26
CA LEU A 194 -4.74 15.64 -24.86
C LEU A 194 -6.24 15.37 -24.76
N ARG A 195 -6.67 14.14 -25.04
CA ARG A 195 -8.07 13.72 -24.90
C ARG A 195 -8.54 13.78 -23.45
N LEU A 196 -7.72 13.30 -22.52
CA LEU A 196 -8.03 13.37 -21.10
C LEU A 196 -8.20 14.83 -20.64
N LYS A 197 -7.30 15.73 -21.05
CA LYS A 197 -7.43 17.18 -20.78
C LYS A 197 -8.67 17.81 -21.40
N SER A 198 -9.13 17.31 -22.55
CA SER A 198 -10.37 17.79 -23.19
C SER A 198 -11.63 17.30 -22.49
N GLU A 199 -11.60 16.09 -21.92
CA GLU A 199 -12.75 15.50 -21.22
C GLU A 199 -12.93 16.09 -19.82
N TYR A 200 -11.83 16.42 -19.14
CA TYR A 200 -11.84 16.94 -17.78
C TYR A 200 -11.35 18.39 -17.77
N PRO A 201 -12.25 19.39 -17.77
CA PRO A 201 -11.87 20.81 -17.69
C PRO A 201 -11.24 21.22 -16.34
N GLY A 202 -11.13 20.28 -15.39
CA GLY A 202 -10.48 20.44 -14.09
C GLY A 202 -8.99 20.10 -14.11
N SER A 203 -8.45 19.63 -12.97
CA SER A 203 -7.04 19.26 -12.84
C SER A 203 -6.76 17.90 -13.48
N VAL A 204 -6.09 17.89 -14.62
CA VAL A 204 -5.55 16.67 -15.23
C VAL A 204 -4.05 16.61 -15.00
N GLN A 205 -3.59 15.54 -14.37
CA GLN A 205 -2.18 15.27 -14.15
C GLN A 205 -1.80 14.01 -14.94
N CYS A 206 -0.90 14.18 -15.90
CA CYS A 206 -0.35 13.07 -16.67
C CYS A 206 1.11 12.87 -16.28
N VAL A 207 1.46 11.66 -15.89
CA VAL A 207 2.82 11.28 -15.48
C VAL A 207 3.28 10.17 -16.40
N THR A 208 4.44 10.37 -17.04
CA THR A 208 5.18 9.32 -17.74
C THR A 208 6.47 9.02 -16.99
N ILE A 209 6.76 7.73 -16.79
CA ILE A 209 7.95 7.28 -16.05
C ILE A 209 8.36 5.87 -16.50
N GLU A 210 9.67 5.67 -16.69
CA GLU A 210 10.22 4.34 -16.97
C GLU A 210 10.07 3.42 -15.75
N LEU A 211 9.79 2.14 -15.97
CA LEU A 211 9.53 1.15 -14.92
C LEU A 211 10.68 1.06 -13.91
N ARG A 212 11.93 1.13 -14.40
CA ARG A 212 13.12 1.17 -13.54
C ARG A 212 13.13 2.41 -12.66
N GLU A 213 12.86 3.58 -13.24
CA GLU A 213 12.82 4.83 -12.50
C GLU A 213 11.66 4.83 -11.49
N PHE A 214 10.51 4.26 -11.84
CA PHE A 214 9.38 4.08 -10.93
C PHE A 214 9.78 3.24 -9.72
N ALA A 215 10.42 2.09 -9.93
CA ALA A 215 10.93 1.24 -8.84
C ALA A 215 11.96 1.98 -7.97
N GLU A 216 12.92 2.69 -8.59
CA GLU A 216 13.94 3.47 -7.88
C GLU A 216 13.33 4.65 -7.08
N ARG A 217 12.30 5.31 -7.61
CA ARG A 217 11.58 6.38 -6.90
C ARG A 217 10.78 5.84 -5.73
N ILE A 218 10.15 4.68 -5.87
CA ILE A 218 9.44 4.04 -4.76
C ILE A 218 10.43 3.61 -3.68
N GLU A 219 11.50 2.92 -4.07
CA GLU A 219 12.55 2.53 -3.13
C GLU A 219 13.20 3.74 -2.47
N GLY A 220 13.52 4.77 -3.24
CA GLY A 220 14.08 6.04 -2.78
C GLY A 220 13.13 6.80 -1.86
N PHE A 221 11.82 6.76 -2.10
CA PHE A 221 10.82 7.31 -1.20
C PHE A 221 10.83 6.58 0.15
N PHE A 222 10.83 5.25 0.12
CA PHE A 222 10.95 4.44 1.35
C PHE A 222 12.31 4.60 2.04
N ARG A 223 13.39 4.96 1.33
CA ARG A 223 14.73 5.24 1.90
C ARG A 223 14.87 6.66 2.47
N LYS A 224 14.38 7.70 1.78
CA LYS A 224 14.52 9.12 2.19
C LYS A 224 13.64 9.52 3.37
N GLN A 225 12.63 8.72 3.67
CA GLN A 225 11.80 8.85 4.87
C GLN A 225 12.42 8.15 6.09
N GLY A 226 13.57 7.47 5.93
CA GLY A 226 14.30 6.72 6.97
C GLY A 226 15.40 7.50 7.66
#